data_AF-B7ZBU4-F1
#
_entry.id   AF-B7ZBU4-F1
#
_cell.length_a   1.000
_cell.length_b   1.000
_cell.length_c   1.000
_cell.angle_alpha   90.00
_cell.angle_beta   90.00
_cell.angle_gamma   90.00
#
_symmetry.space_group_name_H-M   'P 1'
#
loop_
_entity.id
_entity.type
_entity.pdbx_description
1 polymer ?
#
loop_
_entity_poly.entity_id
_entity_poly.type
_entity_poly.pdbx_seq_one_letter_code
_entity_poly.pdbx_strand_id
1 'polypeptide(L)' 'MLKMGFQQQVLDILENIPNDCQTILVSATIPTSIEQLASQLLHNPVRIITGEKNLPCANVRQIILWVEDPAKKKK' A
#
# COMPACT_ATOMS: atom_id res chain seq x y z
N MET A 1 0.25 -5.92 4.74
CA MET A 1 1.28 -6.00 5.81
C MET A 1 0.96 -5.05 6.96
N LEU A 2 1.07 -3.72 6.80
CA LEU A 2 0.88 -2.77 7.91
C LEU A 2 -0.58 -2.67 8.39
N LYS A 3 -1.54 -2.64 7.47
CA LYS A 3 -2.99 -2.70 7.81
C LYS A 3 -3.42 -4.03 8.44
N MET A 4 -2.60 -5.07 8.38
CA MET A 4 -2.92 -6.39 8.93
C MET A 4 -2.39 -6.57 10.37
N GLY A 5 -1.88 -5.50 11.00
CA GLY A 5 -1.38 -5.54 12.37
C GLY A 5 0.10 -5.90 12.51
N PHE A 6 0.82 -6.11 11.40
CA PHE A 6 2.24 -6.51 11.42
C PHE A 6 3.23 -5.34 11.64
N GLN A 7 2.73 -4.15 11.98
CA GLN A 7 3.59 -2.97 12.11
C GLN A 7 4.66 -3.15 13.19
N GLN A 8 4.28 -3.64 14.37
CA GLN A 8 5.21 -3.80 15.48
C GLN A 8 6.32 -4.79 15.12
N GLN A 9 5.95 -5.95 14.56
CA GLN A 9 6.91 -6.98 14.15
C GLN A 9 7.90 -6.48 13.09
N VAL A 10 7.45 -5.63 12.17
CA VAL A 10 8.35 -5.04 11.17
C VAL A 10 9.37 -4.12 11.85
N LEU A 11 8.94 -3.27 12.80
CA LEU A 11 9.84 -2.40 13.57
C LEU A 11 10.85 -3.22 14.38
N ASP A 12 10.39 -4.25 15.08
CA ASP A 12 11.25 -5.13 15.88
C ASP A 12 12.32 -5.81 15.01
N ILE A 13 11.98 -6.23 13.78
CA ILE A 13 12.95 -6.80 12.84
C ILE A 13 13.96 -5.74 12.41
N LEU A 14 13.51 -4.53 12.07
CA LEU A 14 14.37 -3.44 11.59
C LEU A 14 15.39 -2.98 12.64
N GLU A 15 15.04 -3.00 13.92
CA GLU A 15 15.98 -2.70 15.02
C GLU A 15 17.16 -3.66 15.09
N ASN A 16 17.02 -4.87 14.54
CA ASN A 16 18.06 -5.89 14.53
C ASN A 16 18.88 -5.93 13.23
N ILE A 17 18.63 -5.04 12.28
CA ILE A 17 19.36 -4.97 11.00
C ILE A 17 20.60 -4.09 11.16
N PRO A 18 21.74 -4.42 10.53
CA PRO A 18 22.90 -3.53 10.49
C PRO A 18 22.57 -2.15 9.89
N ASN A 19 23.21 -1.12 10.42
CA ASN A 19 23.05 0.27 9.98
C ASN A 19 23.43 0.48 8.51
N ASP A 20 24.35 -0.34 7.99
CA ASP A 20 24.74 -0.33 6.57
C ASP A 20 23.90 -1.34 5.80
N CYS A 21 22.67 -0.94 5.47
CA CYS A 21 21.79 -1.73 4.62
C CYS A 21 21.03 -0.84 3.63
N GLN A 22 20.71 -1.40 2.47
CA GLN A 22 19.83 -0.76 1.50
C GLN A 22 18.39 -1.22 1.73
N THR A 23 17.52 -0.28 2.06
CA THR A 23 16.10 -0.55 2.30
C THR A 23 15.25 -0.17 1.08
N ILE A 24 14.33 -1.06 0.69
CA ILE A 24 13.37 -0.82 -0.38
C ILE A 24 11.95 -0.95 0.20
N LEU A 25 11.14 0.09 0.02
CA LEU A 25 9.73 0.07 0.37
C LEU A 25 8.88 0.00 -0.90
N VAL A 26 8.09 -1.06 -1.03
CA VAL A 26 7.15 -1.24 -2.15
C VAL A 26 5.72 -1.08 -1.64
N SER A 27 4.94 -0.21 -2.26
CA SER A 27 3.52 -0.06 -1.95
C SER A 27 2.70 0.30 -3.18
N ALA A 28 1.53 -0.32 -3.31
CA ALA A 28 0.54 0.02 -4.32
C ALA A 28 -0.26 1.28 -3.98
N THR A 29 -0.29 1.69 -2.69
CA THR A 29 -0.99 2.90 -2.23
C THR A 29 -0.12 3.69 -1.26
N ILE A 30 -0.20 5.02 -1.31
CA ILE A 30 0.62 5.90 -0.47
C ILE A 30 -0.31 6.83 0.33
N PRO A 31 -1.01 6.32 1.37
CA PRO A 31 -1.67 7.17 2.36
C PRO A 31 -0.62 7.80 3.29
N THR A 32 -1.02 8.86 4.02
CA THR A 32 -0.13 9.63 4.91
C THR A 32 0.65 8.77 5.91
N SER A 33 0.05 7.70 6.45
CA SER A 33 0.72 6.78 7.38
C SER A 33 1.88 6.01 6.75
N ILE A 34 1.76 5.64 5.46
CA ILE A 34 2.86 5.00 4.73
C ILE A 34 3.97 6.01 4.41
N GLU A 35 3.64 7.28 4.16
CA GLU A 35 4.65 8.31 3.96
C GLU A 35 5.47 8.56 5.23
N GLN A 36 4.80 8.63 6.39
CA GLN A 36 5.47 8.72 7.69
C GLN A 36 6.39 7.53 7.93
N LEU A 37 5.90 6.30 7.69
CA LEU A 37 6.73 5.12 7.84
C LEU A 37 7.92 5.13 6.89
N ALA A 38 7.73 5.48 5.62
CA ALA A 38 8.81 5.59 4.64
C ALA A 38 9.90 6.57 5.11
N SER A 39 9.52 7.69 5.74
CA SER A 39 10.47 8.66 6.27
C SER A 39 11.27 8.17 7.47
N GLN A 40 10.72 7.22 8.25
CA GLN A 40 11.40 6.62 9.38
C GLN A 40 12.31 5.46 8.95
N LEU A 41 11.90 4.70 7.94
CA LEU A 41 12.59 3.48 7.52
C LEU A 41 13.67 3.71 6.47
N LEU A 42 13.56 4.77 5.67
CA LEU A 42 14.44 4.99 4.53
C LEU A 42 15.32 6.22 4.75
N HIS A 43 16.60 6.10 4.42
CA HIS A 43 17.54 7.21 4.40
C HIS A 43 17.71 7.75 2.97
N ASN A 44 17.37 9.02 2.74
CA ASN A 44 17.45 9.69 1.44
C ASN A 44 16.93 8.86 0.24
N PRO A 45 15.66 8.40 0.26
CA PRO A 45 15.16 7.47 -0.75
C PRO A 45 14.90 8.13 -2.10
N VAL A 46 15.22 7.42 -3.18
CA VAL A 46 14.73 7.73 -4.52
C VAL A 46 13.30 7.23 -4.65
N ARG A 47 12.36 8.13 -4.97
CA ARG A 47 10.95 7.80 -5.21
C ARG A 47 10.70 7.49 -6.69
N ILE A 48 10.23 6.27 -6.96
CA ILE A 48 9.78 5.84 -8.29
C ILE A 48 8.28 5.55 -8.21
N ILE A 49 7.49 6.29 -8.98
CA ILE A 49 6.03 6.15 -9.03
C ILE A 49 5.64 5.78 -10.46
N THR A 50 4.85 4.74 -10.62
CA THR A 50 4.30 4.34 -11.92
C THR A 50 2.78 4.52 -11.90
N GLY A 51 2.26 5.34 -12.84
CA GLY A 51 0.86 5.74 -12.87
C GLY A 51 0.50 6.89 -11.93
N GLU A 52 -0.78 7.26 -11.91
CA GLU A 52 -1.30 8.32 -11.04
C GLU A 52 -1.72 7.78 -9.67
N LYS A 53 -1.42 8.53 -8.60
CA LYS A 53 -1.81 8.16 -7.24
C LYS A 53 -3.33 8.01 -7.16
N ASN A 54 -3.79 6.85 -6.67
CA ASN A 54 -5.19 6.57 -6.32
C ASN A 54 -6.20 6.63 -7.48
N LEU A 55 -5.78 6.57 -8.75
CA LEU A 55 -6.73 6.48 -9.86
C LEU A 55 -7.02 5.02 -10.22
N PRO A 56 -8.29 4.59 -10.29
CA PRO A 56 -8.63 3.30 -10.88
C PRO A 56 -8.23 3.28 -12.35
N CYS A 57 -7.88 2.09 -12.86
CA CYS A 57 -7.40 1.94 -14.23
C CYS A 57 -8.46 2.45 -15.24
N ALA A 58 -8.09 3.45 -16.05
CA ALA A 58 -8.98 4.06 -17.03
C ALA A 58 -9.51 3.06 -18.08
N ASN A 59 -8.78 1.96 -18.30
CA ASN A 59 -9.13 0.94 -19.28
C ASN A 59 -10.17 -0.09 -18.77
N VAL A 60 -10.70 0.08 -17.56
CA VAL A 60 -11.72 -0.81 -16.99
C VAL A 60 -13.11 -0.21 -17.18
N ARG A 61 -13.95 -0.86 -17.99
CA ARG A 61 -15.36 -0.48 -18.16
C ARG A 61 -16.13 -0.85 -16.89
N GLN A 62 -16.69 0.16 -16.22
CA GLN A 62 -17.52 -0.01 -15.02
C GLN A 62 -18.98 0.28 -15.37
N ILE A 63 -19.89 -0.62 -15.00
CA ILE A 63 -21.34 -0.46 -15.19
C ILE A 63 -22.06 -0.77 -13.88
N ILE A 64 -23.12 -0.02 -13.58
CA ILE A 64 -23.96 -0.24 -12.41
C ILE A 64 -25.28 -0.85 -12.89
N LEU A 65 -25.67 -1.97 -12.29
CA LEU A 65 -26.97 -2.60 -12.51
C LEU A 65 -27.73 -2.59 -11.19
N TRP A 66 -28.81 -1.82 -11.15
CA TRP A 66 -29.72 -1.80 -10.02
C TRP A 66 -30.64 -3.02 -10.10
N VAL A 67 -30.62 -3.84 -9.06
CA VAL A 67 -31.46 -5.04 -8.94
C VAL A 67 -31.99 -5.18 -7.52
N GLU A 68 -33.14 -5.81 -7.38
CA GLU A 68 -33.68 -6.22 -6.08
C GLU A 68 -32.77 -7.29 -5.44
N ASP A 69 -32.72 -7.35 -4.11
CA ASP A 69 -31.86 -8.28 -3.36
C ASP A 69 -31.97 -9.76 -3.79
N PRO A 70 -33.16 -10.31 -4.11
CA PRO A 70 -33.28 -11.69 -4.58
C PRO A 70 -32.57 -11.95 -5.91
N ALA A 71 -32.46 -10.93 -6.76
CA ALA A 71 -31.86 -11.01 -8.09
C ALA A 71 -30.34 -10.71 -8.07
N LYS A 72 -29.76 -10.32 -6.92
CA LYS A 72 -28.32 -10.19 -6.77
C LYS A 72 -27.66 -11.56 -6.87
N LYS A 73 -26.64 -11.67 -7.74
CA LYS A 73 -25.83 -12.88 -7.85
C LYS A 73 -25.21 -13.19 -6.48
N LYS A 74 -25.63 -14.28 -5.85
CA LYS A 74 -25.06 -14.75 -4.58
C LYS A 74 -23.65 -15.28 -4.84
N LYS A 75 -22.73 -15.00 -3.90
CA LYS A 75 -21.33 -15.45 -3.95
C LYS A 75 -21.22 -16.96 -3.90
#